data_AF-A0A958ME33-F1
#
_entry.id   AF-A0A958ME33-F1
#
_cell.length_a   1.000
_cell.length_b   1.000
_cell.length_c   1.000
_cell.angle_alpha   90.00
_cell.angle_beta   90.00
_cell.angle_gamma   90.00
#
_symmetry.space_group_name_H-M   'P 1'
#
loop_
_entity.id
_entity.type
_entity.pdbx_description
1 polymer ?
#
loop_
_entity_poly.entity_id
_entity_poly.type
_entity_poly.pdbx_seq_one_letter_code
_entity_poly.pdbx_strand_id
1 'polypeptide(L)'
;MDANDFLILNAVVVTILVGLFLLSKRSKATPTSLNLRKGNFTPVTDIDINDEEELNVYFNFNGHLWDAYEVLGVPAGCPMSDVEMAYIKARMRIDDESKEILEMAYAAIHEKVKA
;
A
#
# COMPACT_ATOMS: atom_id res chain seq x y z
N MET A 1 57.58 -27.09 11.91
CA MET A 1 56.78 -26.60 10.78
C MET A 1 57.59 -25.53 10.12
N ASP A 2 58.08 -25.83 8.93
CA ASP A 2 58.94 -24.90 8.21
C ASP A 2 58.12 -23.73 7.68
N ALA A 3 58.76 -22.58 7.49
CA ALA A 3 58.09 -21.38 6.97
C ALA A 3 57.37 -21.64 5.63
N ASN A 4 57.92 -22.57 4.84
CA ASN A 4 57.33 -23.02 3.58
C ASN A 4 56.01 -23.78 3.79
N ASP A 5 55.89 -24.58 4.85
CA ASP A 5 54.65 -25.33 5.16
C ASP A 5 53.52 -24.36 5.51
N PHE A 6 53.82 -23.30 6.27
CA PHE A 6 52.84 -22.28 6.64
C PHE A 6 52.39 -21.47 5.42
N LEU A 7 53.30 -21.16 4.51
CA LEU A 7 53.02 -20.42 3.28
C LEU A 7 52.16 -21.24 2.32
N ILE A 8 52.47 -22.54 2.17
CA ILE A 8 51.70 -23.49 1.36
C ILE A 8 50.29 -23.68 1.96
N LEU A 9 50.17 -23.85 3.27
CA LEU A 9 48.88 -24.02 3.94
C LEU A 9 47.94 -22.82 3.73
N ASN A 10 48.46 -21.60 3.90
CA ASN A 10 47.65 -20.39 3.68
C ASN A 10 47.29 -20.19 2.21
N ALA A 11 48.21 -20.50 1.28
CA ALA A 11 47.94 -20.42 -0.15
C ALA A 11 46.78 -21.36 -0.56
N VAL A 12 46.74 -22.58 -0.01
CA VAL A 12 45.66 -23.56 -0.23
C VAL A 12 44.33 -23.06 0.34
N VAL A 13 44.33 -22.51 1.56
CA VAL A 13 43.11 -21.97 2.17
C VAL A 13 42.54 -20.81 1.35
N VAL A 14 43.38 -19.88 0.90
CA VAL A 14 42.94 -18.73 0.09
C VAL A 14 42.39 -19.19 -1.26
N THR A 15 43.02 -20.17 -1.92
CA THR A 15 42.51 -20.70 -3.20
C THR A 15 41.17 -21.41 -3.05
N ILE A 16 40.96 -22.16 -1.96
CA ILE A 16 39.66 -22.78 -1.66
C ILE A 16 38.60 -21.70 -1.42
N LEU A 17 38.92 -20.66 -0.64
CA LEU A 17 37.99 -19.58 -0.30
C LEU A 17 37.56 -18.79 -1.55
N VAL A 18 38.52 -18.47 -2.43
CA VAL A 18 38.24 -17.81 -3.71
C VAL A 18 37.44 -18.72 -4.63
N GLY A 19 37.76 -20.01 -4.69
CA GLY A 19 37.01 -21.01 -5.47
C GLY A 19 35.54 -21.09 -5.03
N LEU A 20 35.29 -21.19 -3.72
CA LEU A 20 33.94 -21.21 -3.16
C LEU A 20 33.19 -19.89 -3.40
N PHE A 21 33.87 -18.75 -3.27
CA PHE A 21 33.26 -17.44 -3.50
C PHE A 21 32.83 -17.24 -4.96
N LEU A 22 33.63 -17.72 -5.92
CA LEU A 22 33.29 -17.66 -7.35
C LEU A 22 32.13 -18.61 -7.71
N LEU A 23 32.03 -19.76 -7.04
CA LEU A 23 30.92 -20.71 -7.21
C LEU A 23 29.62 -20.19 -6.58
N SER A 24 29.70 -19.47 -5.46
CA SER A 24 28.54 -18.91 -4.74
C SER A 24 27.80 -17.82 -5.50
N LYS A 25 28.42 -17.16 -6.50
CA LYS A 25 27.81 -16.04 -7.23
C LYS A 25 26.78 -16.43 -8.31
N ARG A 26 26.45 -17.72 -8.48
CA ARG A 26 25.62 -18.19 -9.60
C ARG A 26 24.12 -18.38 -9.31
N SER A 27 23.61 -18.16 -8.11
CA SER A 27 22.16 -18.24 -7.86
C SER A 27 21.45 -16.94 -8.24
N LYS A 28 21.14 -16.77 -9.53
CA LYS A 28 20.10 -15.82 -9.94
C LYS A 28 18.76 -16.39 -9.46
N ALA A 29 18.14 -15.74 -8.48
CA ALA A 29 16.80 -16.10 -8.01
C ALA A 29 15.86 -16.10 -9.22
N THR A 30 15.26 -17.26 -9.51
CA THR A 30 14.22 -17.36 -10.53
C THR A 30 13.03 -16.53 -10.07
N PRO A 31 12.52 -15.59 -10.90
CA PRO A 31 11.34 -14.82 -10.54
C PRO A 31 10.15 -15.78 -10.40
N THR A 32 9.52 -15.76 -9.24
CA THR A 32 8.33 -16.57 -8.97
C THR A 32 7.20 -16.10 -9.89
N SER A 33 6.90 -16.88 -10.93
CA SER A 33 5.79 -16.63 -11.85
C SER A 33 4.47 -16.91 -11.12
N LEU A 34 3.70 -15.86 -10.84
CA LEU A 34 2.34 -15.96 -10.34
C LEU A 34 1.43 -16.40 -11.50
N ASN A 35 0.98 -17.65 -11.47
CA ASN A 35 0.04 -18.21 -12.44
C ASN A 35 -1.36 -17.64 -12.22
N LEU A 36 -1.67 -16.47 -12.78
CA LEU A 36 -3.00 -15.82 -12.68
C LEU A 36 -4.08 -16.47 -13.58
N ARG A 37 -3.77 -17.56 -14.29
CA ARG A 37 -4.65 -18.15 -15.31
C ARG A 37 -5.24 -19.51 -14.90
N LYS A 38 -5.69 -19.64 -13.65
CA LYS A 38 -6.43 -20.83 -13.19
C LYS A 38 -7.66 -20.48 -12.36
N GLY A 39 -8.35 -19.40 -12.72
CA GLY A 39 -9.74 -19.20 -12.35
C GLY A 39 -10.62 -19.70 -13.50
N ASN A 40 -11.49 -20.67 -13.25
CA ASN A 40 -12.61 -20.93 -14.16
C ASN A 40 -13.56 -19.75 -14.03
N PHE A 41 -13.41 -18.77 -14.92
CA PHE A 41 -14.36 -17.68 -15.04
C PHE A 41 -15.66 -18.26 -15.60
N THR A 42 -16.58 -18.64 -14.73
CA THR A 42 -17.98 -18.76 -15.10
C THR A 42 -18.50 -17.33 -15.20
N PRO A 43 -18.86 -16.82 -16.39
CA PRO A 43 -19.56 -15.55 -16.48
C PRO A 43 -20.88 -15.73 -15.73
N VAL A 44 -20.97 -15.13 -14.55
CA VAL A 44 -22.24 -15.07 -13.82
C VAL A 44 -23.06 -14.05 -14.58
N THR A 45 -23.94 -14.53 -15.47
CA THR A 45 -24.76 -13.69 -16.34
C THR A 45 -25.93 -13.00 -15.62
N ASP A 46 -26.08 -13.24 -14.32
CA ASP A 46 -27.14 -12.68 -13.48
C ASP A 46 -26.58 -11.99 -12.22
N ILE A 47 -25.37 -11.42 -12.30
CA ILE A 47 -24.99 -10.38 -11.32
C ILE A 47 -25.71 -9.14 -11.80
N ASP A 48 -26.75 -8.73 -11.07
CA ASP A 48 -27.22 -7.36 -11.09
C ASP A 48 -25.97 -6.51 -10.85
N ILE A 49 -25.44 -5.91 -11.92
CA ILE A 49 -24.33 -4.99 -11.84
C ILE A 49 -24.95 -3.80 -11.12
N ASN A 50 -24.97 -3.87 -9.79
CA ASN A 50 -24.95 -2.68 -8.98
C ASN A 50 -23.75 -1.93 -9.53
N ASP A 51 -24.03 -0.85 -10.24
CA ASP A 51 -23.03 0.08 -10.75
C ASP A 51 -21.95 0.17 -9.69
N GLU A 52 -20.71 -0.19 -10.04
CA GLU A 52 -19.58 -0.25 -9.11
C GLU A 52 -19.35 1.17 -8.58
N GLU A 53 -20.13 1.58 -7.58
CA GLU A 53 -20.05 2.90 -6.99
C GLU A 53 -18.72 2.97 -6.28
N GLU A 54 -17.82 3.78 -6.86
CA GLU A 54 -16.56 4.12 -6.22
C GLU A 54 -16.87 4.60 -4.82
N LEU A 55 -16.49 3.87 -3.76
CA LEU A 55 -16.85 4.22 -2.38
C LEU A 55 -16.19 5.52 -1.92
N ASN A 56 -15.02 5.83 -2.47
CA ASN A 56 -14.26 7.04 -2.15
C ASN A 56 -15.00 8.29 -2.60
N VAL A 57 -14.83 9.39 -1.87
CA VAL A 57 -15.38 10.70 -2.25
C VAL A 57 -14.22 11.65 -2.38
N TYR A 58 -14.09 12.26 -3.55
CA TYR A 58 -13.07 13.26 -3.80
C TYR A 58 -13.69 14.66 -3.88
N PHE A 59 -12.99 15.66 -3.34
CA PHE A 59 -13.38 17.06 -3.44
C PHE A 59 -12.17 17.93 -3.76
N ASN A 60 -12.40 19.10 -4.36
CA ASN A 60 -11.33 20.05 -4.66
C ASN A 60 -11.28 21.14 -3.57
N PHE A 61 -10.10 21.36 -3.01
CA PHE A 61 -9.83 22.43 -2.06
C PHE A 61 -8.47 23.06 -2.36
N ASN A 62 -8.43 24.39 -2.50
CA ASN A 62 -7.24 25.15 -2.88
C ASN A 62 -6.54 24.66 -4.17
N GLY A 63 -7.30 24.11 -5.13
CA GLY A 63 -6.77 23.59 -6.38
C GLY A 63 -6.20 22.17 -6.30
N HIS A 64 -6.32 21.51 -5.15
CA HIS A 64 -5.89 20.14 -4.93
C HIS A 64 -7.11 19.22 -4.78
N LEU A 65 -7.02 18.02 -5.35
CA LEU A 65 -8.01 16.96 -5.16
C LEU A 65 -7.69 16.19 -3.88
N TRP A 66 -8.64 16.11 -2.97
CA TRP A 66 -8.53 15.46 -1.66
C TRP A 66 -9.54 14.33 -1.53
N ASP A 67 -9.17 13.26 -0.83
CA ASP A 67 -10.10 12.21 -0.40
C ASP A 67 -10.76 12.60 0.93
N ALA A 68 -12.09 12.68 0.95
CA ALA A 68 -12.85 13.11 2.10
C ALA A 68 -12.73 12.15 3.30
N TYR A 69 -12.66 10.84 3.05
CA TYR A 69 -12.54 9.86 4.12
C TYR A 69 -11.14 9.89 4.75
N GLU A 70 -10.11 10.14 3.93
CA GLU A 70 -8.74 10.31 4.41
C GLU A 70 -8.59 11.56 5.28
N VAL A 71 -9.17 12.69 4.85
CA VAL A 71 -9.17 13.95 5.61
C VAL A 71 -9.83 13.78 6.98
N LEU A 72 -10.92 13.01 7.05
CA LEU A 72 -11.61 12.72 8.32
C LEU A 72 -10.97 11.56 9.12
N GLY A 73 -10.04 10.82 8.52
CA GLY A 73 -9.34 9.70 9.17
C GLY A 73 -10.22 8.47 9.40
N VAL A 74 -11.18 8.23 8.51
CA VAL A 74 -12.12 7.09 8.56
C VAL A 74 -12.00 6.25 7.28
N PRO A 75 -12.34 4.95 7.30
CA PRO A 75 -12.33 4.13 6.10
C PRO A 75 -13.50 4.49 5.18
N ALA A 76 -13.29 4.38 3.86
CA ALA A 76 -14.35 4.60 2.87
C ALA A 76 -15.49 3.56 3.04
N GLY A 77 -16.73 4.03 2.89
CA GLY A 77 -17.93 3.19 3.08
C GLY A 77 -18.33 2.95 4.54
N CYS A 78 -17.71 3.65 5.50
CA CYS A 78 -18.18 3.62 6.89
C CYS A 78 -19.57 4.27 7.03
N PRO A 79 -20.36 3.89 8.05
CA PRO A 79 -21.66 4.50 8.27
C PRO A 79 -21.52 5.99 8.61
N MET A 80 -22.52 6.80 8.22
CA MET A 80 -22.51 8.25 8.44
C MET A 80 -22.32 8.65 9.91
N SER A 81 -22.79 7.82 10.86
CA SER A 81 -22.57 8.02 12.29
C SER A 81 -21.09 8.10 12.68
N ASP A 82 -20.25 7.31 12.02
CA ASP A 82 -18.81 7.26 12.31
C ASP A 82 -18.11 8.48 11.71
N VAL A 83 -18.57 8.92 10.52
CA VAL A 83 -18.13 10.16 9.86
C VAL A 83 -18.43 11.37 10.73
N GLU A 84 -19.66 11.49 11.26
CA GLU A 84 -20.06 12.56 12.17
C GLU A 84 -19.20 12.60 13.44
N MET A 85 -18.98 11.43 14.04
CA MET A 85 -18.16 11.32 15.25
C MET A 85 -16.70 11.73 14.98
N ALA A 86 -16.14 11.31 13.85
CA ALA A 86 -14.81 11.69 13.41
C ALA A 86 -14.70 13.20 13.16
N TYR A 87 -15.69 13.79 12.47
CA TYR A 87 -15.76 15.23 12.22
C TYR A 87 -15.79 16.03 13.53
N ILE A 88 -16.66 15.66 14.48
CA ILE A 88 -16.75 16.33 15.80
C ILE A 88 -15.41 16.24 16.53
N LYS A 89 -14.77 15.07 16.53
CA LYS A 89 -13.48 14.84 17.18
C LYS A 89 -12.34 15.63 16.54
N ALA A 90 -12.31 15.70 15.21
CA ALA A 90 -11.29 16.43 14.44
C ALA A 90 -11.44 17.94 14.65
N ARG A 91 -12.68 18.46 14.61
CA ARG A 91 -12.99 19.88 14.78
C ARG A 91 -12.56 20.44 16.14
N MET A 92 -12.50 19.61 17.17
CA MET A 92 -12.01 20.00 18.51
C MET A 92 -10.49 20.14 18.60
N ARG A 93 -9.73 19.53 17.69
CA ARG A 93 -8.26 19.40 17.80
C ARG A 93 -7.49 20.29 16.83
N ILE A 94 -8.16 20.79 15.80
CA ILE A 94 -7.51 21.42 14.65
C ILE A 94 -7.55 22.95 14.73
N ASP A 95 -6.60 23.59 14.04
CA ASP A 95 -6.52 25.05 13.84
C ASP A 95 -7.68 25.58 12.98
N ASP A 96 -7.94 26.89 13.05
CA ASP A 96 -9.07 27.50 12.35
C ASP A 96 -8.97 27.40 10.82
N GLU A 97 -7.76 27.41 10.25
CA GLU A 97 -7.55 27.33 8.80
C GLU A 97 -7.91 25.94 8.26
N SER A 98 -7.55 24.88 8.98
CA SER A 98 -7.84 23.50 8.60
C SER A 98 -9.28 23.07 8.89
N LYS A 99 -10.12 23.93 9.49
CA LYS A 99 -11.56 23.65 9.67
C LYS A 99 -12.30 23.66 8.35
N GLU A 100 -11.90 24.53 7.43
CA GLU A 100 -12.57 24.68 6.13
C GLU A 100 -12.46 23.39 5.30
N ILE A 101 -11.26 22.79 5.23
CA ILE A 101 -11.06 21.52 4.51
C ILE A 101 -11.84 20.37 5.15
N LEU A 102 -11.95 20.34 6.49
CA LEU A 102 -12.73 19.35 7.23
C LEU A 102 -14.23 19.47 6.97
N GLU A 103 -14.75 20.70 6.92
CA GLU A 103 -16.15 20.98 6.59
C GLU A 103 -16.47 20.57 5.15
N MET A 104 -15.56 20.87 4.21
CA MET A 104 -15.69 20.45 2.81
C MET A 104 -15.68 18.93 2.67
N ALA A 105 -14.79 18.23 3.38
CA ALA A 105 -14.75 16.76 3.39
C ALA A 105 -16.07 16.16 3.91
N TYR A 106 -16.58 16.67 5.02
CA TYR A 106 -17.85 16.23 5.59
C TYR A 106 -19.04 16.50 4.64
N ALA A 107 -19.09 17.69 4.05
CA ALA A 107 -20.13 18.06 3.09
C ALA A 107 -20.13 17.17 1.84
N ALA A 108 -18.94 16.86 1.29
CA ALA A 108 -18.80 16.00 0.13
C ALA A 108 -19.34 14.59 0.37
N ILE A 109 -19.04 14.00 1.53
CA ILE A 109 -19.58 12.67 1.91
C ILE A 109 -21.11 12.73 2.05
N HIS A 110 -21.63 13.77 2.70
CA HIS A 110 -23.06 13.93 2.88
C HIS A 110 -23.81 14.12 1.54
N GLU A 111 -23.22 14.85 0.59
CA GLU A 111 -23.80 15.04 -0.74
C GLU A 111 -23.88 13.71 -1.49
N LYS A 112 -22.82 12.90 -1.44
CA LYS A 112 -22.80 11.59 -2.07
C LYS A 112 -23.82 10.61 -1.50
N VAL A 113 -24.00 10.57 -0.18
CA VAL A 113 -25.00 9.69 0.45
C VAL A 113 -26.44 10.08 0.09
N LYS A 114 -26.66 11.35 -0.30
CA LYS A 114 -27.96 11.87 -0.71
C LYS A 114 -28.23 11.69 -2.21
N ALA A 115 -27.18 11.63 -3.03
CA ALA A 115 -27.25 11.44 -4.46
C ALA A 115 -27.80 10.04 -4.80
#